data_AF-A0A1C3KE88-F1
#
_entry.id   AF-A0A1C3KE88-F1
#
_cell.length_a   1.000
_cell.length_b   1.000
_cell.length_c   1.000
_cell.angle_alpha   90.00
_cell.angle_beta   90.00
_cell.angle_gamma   90.00
#
_symmetry.space_group_name_H-M   'P 1'
#
loop_
_entity.id
_entity.type
_entity.pdbx_description
1 polymer ?
#
loop_
_entity_poly.entity_id
_entity_poly.type
_entity_poly.pdbx_seq_one_letter_code
_entity_poly.pdbx_strand_id
1 'polypeptide(L)'
;SEQKLLLSSNNNNNGASKELNYNHCNNGGNVTFLDNLNEKRKKKSELKKEKKFLHFNLYKENKDICEILNKIKINFKKKNADISYCGIKDKRGITVQKFCIHNLRKEDIFNLIINNTNWCNNVYISNLEYKKYRLSLGDLKGNFFKILIRGVDNDTQEQYKILSENLKKFGFVNYYGYQRFGSKKIKNYEIGICILKKNYKQALFYIIENAGLDHEKKNTLISYLNGITEEKRGYTKEEQVTNEGEEIEDQQNYYSCREMAQLQNNKNQEQNVPNKNATCTSTHSNNKTFDKKENIILKKKNFKNDNQFKMKHHTSKECQEDFLPKEIREIINSISNHSHVEKTILRSLKNNKVLKNAFMTIPKDIFSLFIHATQSLIFNILVNIRMKKYGFKVIIGDLIEMQNNNREDLSSDQSNAYYSNDSTTINDENLCEQNIVMVTQENISLYDIYDVVLPLPGDKNTIFPHNLIDDYKEVLHKFNLSLDDFKSEKGFFTSSG
;
A
#
# COMPACT_ATOMS: atom_id res chain seq x y z
N SER A 1 -31.02 -36.33 -31.88
CA SER A 1 -30.82 -35.57 -33.13
C SER A 1 -29.64 -34.63 -32.93
N GLU A 2 -28.42 -34.85 -33.41
CA GLU A 2 -27.78 -35.92 -34.14
C GLU A 2 -26.35 -36.02 -33.57
N GLN A 3 -25.98 -37.22 -33.14
CA GLN A 3 -24.61 -37.72 -33.06
C GLN A 3 -24.59 -38.95 -33.96
N LYS A 4 -23.46 -39.18 -34.64
CA LYS A 4 -23.07 -40.33 -35.51
C LYS A 4 -23.30 -40.15 -37.01
N LEU A 5 -22.18 -40.11 -37.74
CA LEU A 5 -21.76 -40.99 -38.85
C LEU A 5 -20.37 -40.45 -39.27
N LEU A 6 -19.28 -41.18 -39.53
CA LEU A 6 -18.95 -42.61 -39.50
C LEU A 6 -17.40 -42.67 -39.58
N LEU A 7 -16.79 -43.60 -38.85
CA LEU A 7 -15.43 -44.07 -39.14
C LEU A 7 -15.46 -44.98 -40.37
N SER A 8 -14.44 -44.93 -41.23
CA SER A 8 -13.76 -46.14 -41.74
C SER A 8 -12.46 -45.80 -42.48
N SER A 9 -11.37 -46.25 -41.87
CA SER A 9 -10.13 -46.83 -42.41
C SER A 9 -9.91 -46.82 -43.94
N ASN A 10 -8.72 -46.38 -44.37
CA ASN A 10 -7.82 -47.27 -45.09
C ASN A 10 -6.37 -46.76 -45.13
N ASN A 11 -5.47 -47.72 -44.87
CA ASN A 11 -4.03 -47.63 -44.93
C ASN A 11 -3.50 -47.48 -46.38
N ASN A 12 -2.23 -47.08 -46.44
CA ASN A 12 -1.21 -47.41 -47.44
C ASN A 12 -1.03 -46.51 -48.68
N ASN A 13 0.15 -45.88 -48.65
CA ASN A 13 1.22 -45.96 -49.64
C ASN A 13 1.21 -45.10 -50.91
N ASN A 14 2.37 -44.45 -51.03
CA ASN A 14 3.21 -44.24 -52.21
C ASN A 14 3.03 -42.97 -53.03
N GLY A 15 4.18 -42.34 -53.22
CA GLY A 15 4.35 -41.08 -53.91
C GLY A 15 3.95 -41.12 -55.38
N ALA A 16 3.57 -39.95 -55.85
CA ALA A 16 3.80 -39.53 -57.22
C ALA A 16 3.92 -38.00 -57.22
N SER A 17 5.12 -37.55 -57.55
CA SER A 17 5.43 -36.21 -58.04
C SER A 17 4.53 -35.83 -59.21
N LYS A 18 4.07 -34.58 -59.23
CA LYS A 18 3.63 -33.73 -60.38
C LYS A 18 2.82 -32.56 -59.78
N GLU A 19 2.90 -31.32 -60.21
CA GLU A 19 3.63 -30.62 -61.27
C GLU A 19 3.51 -29.14 -60.89
N LEU A 20 4.59 -28.38 -61.01
CA LEU A 20 4.59 -26.93 -60.81
C LEU A 20 3.84 -26.28 -61.99
N ASN A 21 2.58 -25.91 -61.80
CA ASN A 21 1.88 -25.04 -62.74
C ASN A 21 2.39 -23.60 -62.59
N TYR A 22 3.34 -23.25 -63.45
CA TYR A 22 3.70 -21.88 -63.78
C TYR A 22 2.54 -21.22 -64.54
N ASN A 23 1.70 -20.46 -63.83
CA ASN A 23 0.82 -19.49 -64.48
C ASN A 23 1.54 -18.14 -64.56
N HIS A 24 1.83 -17.76 -65.80
CA HIS A 24 2.45 -16.51 -66.21
C HIS A 24 1.39 -15.41 -66.21
N CYS A 25 1.46 -14.47 -65.26
CA CYS A 25 0.83 -13.16 -65.38
C CYS A 25 1.91 -12.08 -65.29
N ASN A 26 2.25 -11.51 -66.45
CA ASN A 26 3.01 -10.28 -66.56
C ASN A 26 2.07 -9.09 -66.33
N ASN A 27 2.28 -8.34 -65.25
CA ASN A 27 2.41 -6.87 -65.23
C ASN A 27 2.39 -6.34 -63.79
N GLY A 28 3.46 -5.62 -63.42
CA GLY A 28 3.49 -4.75 -62.24
C GLY A 28 4.37 -5.23 -61.09
N GLY A 29 5.68 -4.96 -61.17
CA GLY A 29 6.63 -5.07 -60.05
C GLY A 29 7.04 -6.49 -59.68
N ASN A 30 8.27 -6.87 -60.03
CA ASN A 30 8.88 -8.15 -59.61
C ASN A 30 9.08 -8.17 -58.07
N VAL A 31 8.05 -8.50 -57.31
CA VAL A 31 8.18 -8.86 -55.89
C VAL A 31 8.68 -10.30 -55.85
N THR A 32 9.97 -10.48 -55.55
CA THR A 32 10.55 -11.82 -55.49
C THR A 32 9.98 -12.60 -54.30
N PHE A 33 10.07 -13.94 -54.33
CA PHE A 33 9.75 -14.78 -53.17
C PHE A 33 10.52 -14.34 -51.91
N LEU A 34 11.76 -13.86 -52.09
CA LEU A 34 12.61 -13.31 -51.03
C LEU A 34 12.04 -12.01 -50.46
N ASP A 35 11.50 -11.13 -51.31
CA ASP A 35 10.86 -9.87 -50.89
C ASP A 35 9.59 -10.15 -50.08
N ASN A 36 8.77 -11.11 -50.51
CA ASN A 36 7.60 -11.56 -49.76
C ASN A 36 7.98 -12.15 -48.38
N LEU A 37 9.09 -12.90 -48.31
CA LEU A 37 9.63 -13.43 -47.04
C LEU A 37 10.16 -12.32 -46.13
N ASN A 38 10.85 -11.34 -46.70
CA ASN A 38 11.38 -10.20 -45.98
C ASN A 38 10.28 -9.26 -45.51
N GLU A 39 9.23 -9.02 -46.29
CA GLU A 39 8.04 -8.30 -45.85
C GLU A 39 7.31 -9.04 -44.72
N LYS A 40 7.14 -10.36 -44.81
CA LYS A 40 6.58 -11.16 -43.71
C LYS A 40 7.43 -11.05 -42.44
N ARG A 41 8.77 -11.08 -42.56
CA ARG A 41 9.69 -10.87 -41.44
C ARG A 41 9.62 -9.45 -40.89
N LYS A 42 9.49 -8.44 -41.76
CA LYS A 42 9.37 -7.03 -41.41
C LYS A 42 8.05 -6.74 -40.70
N LYS A 43 6.90 -7.19 -41.24
CA LYS A 43 5.60 -7.16 -40.56
C LYS A 43 5.65 -7.89 -39.21
N LYS A 44 6.29 -9.08 -39.14
CA LYS A 44 6.45 -9.83 -37.88
C LYS A 44 7.37 -9.11 -36.88
N SER A 45 8.37 -8.36 -37.37
CA SER A 45 9.25 -7.51 -36.57
C SER A 45 8.54 -6.25 -36.08
N GLU A 46 7.73 -5.61 -36.93
CA GLU A 46 6.89 -4.44 -36.62
C GLU A 46 5.79 -4.81 -35.62
N LEU A 47 5.13 -5.97 -35.79
CA LEU A 47 4.20 -6.57 -34.81
C LEU A 47 4.86 -6.93 -33.48
N LYS A 48 6.18 -7.16 -33.46
CA LYS A 48 7.00 -7.36 -32.25
C LYS A 48 7.49 -6.05 -31.63
N LYS A 49 7.66 -4.98 -32.44
CA LYS A 49 8.08 -3.64 -32.01
C LYS A 49 6.96 -2.86 -31.36
N GLU A 50 5.69 -3.14 -31.67
CA GLU A 50 4.58 -2.69 -30.84
C GLU A 50 4.73 -3.33 -29.45
N LYS A 51 5.19 -2.54 -28.48
CA LYS A 51 5.28 -2.88 -27.06
C LYS A 51 3.91 -3.34 -26.54
N LYS A 52 3.63 -4.64 -26.63
CA LYS A 52 2.34 -5.21 -26.24
C LYS A 52 2.34 -5.52 -24.74
N PHE A 53 1.44 -4.86 -24.03
CA PHE A 53 1.06 -5.25 -22.68
C PHE A 53 0.00 -6.34 -22.81
N LEU A 54 0.22 -7.48 -22.15
CA LEU A 54 -0.79 -8.52 -22.05
C LEU A 54 -1.69 -8.19 -20.86
N HIS A 55 -2.91 -7.75 -21.16
CA HIS A 55 -3.97 -7.48 -20.20
C HIS A 55 -4.75 -8.75 -19.90
N PHE A 56 -5.18 -8.90 -18.65
CA PHE A 56 -6.03 -10.00 -18.20
C PHE A 56 -6.77 -9.67 -16.92
N ASN A 57 -7.80 -10.45 -16.63
CA ASN A 57 -8.47 -10.43 -15.34
C ASN A 57 -7.79 -11.44 -14.40
N LEU A 58 -7.45 -10.98 -13.20
CA LEU A 58 -6.94 -11.80 -12.11
C LEU A 58 -8.06 -11.99 -11.09
N TYR A 59 -8.52 -13.22 -10.93
CA TYR A 59 -9.39 -13.65 -9.84
C TYR A 59 -8.53 -14.17 -8.69
N LYS A 60 -8.89 -13.83 -7.45
CA LYS A 60 -8.25 -14.39 -6.25
C LYS A 60 -9.24 -14.58 -5.10
N GLU A 61 -9.00 -15.59 -4.26
CA GLU A 61 -9.74 -15.83 -3.02
C GLU A 61 -8.82 -15.84 -1.80
N ASN A 62 -9.15 -15.04 -0.78
CA ASN A 62 -8.44 -14.98 0.50
C ASN A 62 -6.91 -14.82 0.37
N LYS A 63 -6.48 -14.08 -0.66
CA LYS A 63 -5.07 -13.96 -1.06
C LYS A 63 -4.59 -12.52 -1.03
N ASP A 64 -3.37 -12.34 -0.53
CA ASP A 64 -2.66 -11.07 -0.57
C ASP A 64 -2.04 -10.87 -1.96
N ILE A 65 -2.10 -9.65 -2.47
CA ILE A 65 -1.55 -9.33 -3.79
C ILE A 65 -0.03 -9.54 -3.84
N CYS A 66 0.69 -9.31 -2.74
CA CYS A 66 2.13 -9.47 -2.66
C CYS A 66 2.55 -10.93 -2.88
N GLU A 67 1.78 -11.88 -2.36
CA GLU A 67 2.01 -13.31 -2.58
C GLU A 67 1.88 -13.66 -4.06
N ILE A 68 0.83 -13.15 -4.71
CA ILE A 68 0.56 -13.39 -6.15
C ILE A 68 1.65 -12.76 -7.01
N LEU A 69 2.03 -11.51 -6.72
CA LEU A 69 3.09 -10.81 -7.45
C LEU A 69 4.41 -11.57 -7.36
N ASN A 70 4.76 -12.12 -6.18
CA ASN A 70 5.97 -12.93 -6.04
C ASN A 70 5.92 -14.20 -6.90
N LYS A 71 4.77 -14.88 -6.96
CA LYS A 71 4.60 -16.05 -7.83
C LYS A 71 4.69 -15.68 -9.32
N ILE A 72 4.06 -14.59 -9.75
CA ILE A 72 4.13 -14.10 -11.14
C ILE A 72 5.57 -13.78 -11.53
N LYS A 73 6.31 -13.08 -10.67
CA LYS A 73 7.72 -12.73 -10.92
C LYS A 73 8.61 -13.95 -11.09
N ILE A 74 8.46 -14.95 -10.22
CA ILE A 74 9.26 -16.18 -10.26
C ILE A 74 8.93 -16.99 -11.53
N ASN A 75 7.64 -17.21 -11.82
CA ASN A 75 7.22 -18.05 -12.94
C ASN A 75 7.51 -17.41 -14.30
N PHE A 76 7.35 -16.09 -14.44
CA PHE A 76 7.55 -15.40 -15.72
C PHE A 76 8.89 -14.65 -15.83
N LYS A 77 9.74 -14.72 -14.80
CA LYS A 77 11.02 -14.00 -14.72
C LYS A 77 10.86 -12.49 -14.98
N LYS A 78 9.79 -11.92 -14.41
CA LYS A 78 9.43 -10.49 -14.57
C LYS A 78 9.90 -9.66 -13.39
N LYS A 79 10.15 -8.38 -13.63
CA LYS A 79 10.39 -7.40 -12.58
C LYS A 79 9.07 -6.81 -12.13
N ASN A 80 9.08 -6.21 -10.94
CA ASN A 80 7.99 -5.39 -10.42
C ASN A 80 7.54 -4.35 -11.48
N ALA A 81 8.48 -3.67 -12.13
CA ALA A 81 8.22 -2.67 -13.17
C ALA A 81 7.47 -3.22 -14.39
N ASP A 82 7.51 -4.52 -14.66
CA ASP A 82 6.82 -5.11 -15.81
C ASP A 82 5.34 -5.40 -15.55
N ILE A 83 4.93 -5.40 -14.28
CA ILE A 83 3.60 -5.82 -13.84
C ILE A 83 2.84 -4.58 -13.36
N SER A 84 1.59 -4.41 -13.79
CA SER A 84 0.75 -3.33 -13.29
C SER A 84 -0.72 -3.70 -13.18
N TYR A 85 -1.45 -2.93 -12.38
CA TYR A 85 -2.87 -3.12 -12.06
C TYR A 85 -3.44 -1.77 -11.57
N CYS A 86 -4.77 -1.61 -11.62
CA CYS A 86 -5.39 -0.32 -11.34
C CYS A 86 -5.58 0.01 -9.85
N GLY A 87 -5.53 -1.00 -8.97
CA GLY A 87 -5.59 -0.81 -7.52
C GLY A 87 -5.53 -2.13 -6.74
N ILE A 88 -5.17 -2.07 -5.46
CA ILE A 88 -5.22 -3.21 -4.56
C ILE A 88 -6.68 -3.53 -4.21
N LYS A 89 -7.02 -4.81 -4.05
CA LYS A 89 -8.33 -5.30 -3.58
C LYS A 89 -8.16 -6.07 -2.29
N ASP A 90 -9.23 -6.15 -1.50
CA ASP A 90 -9.21 -6.77 -0.17
C ASP A 90 -8.65 -8.19 -0.18
N LYS A 91 -7.84 -8.51 0.83
CA LYS A 91 -7.29 -9.87 1.01
C LYS A 91 -8.42 -10.86 1.29
N ARG A 92 -9.26 -10.58 2.28
CA ARG A 92 -10.34 -11.45 2.74
C ARG A 92 -11.58 -11.25 1.88
N GLY A 93 -11.67 -12.00 0.80
CA GLY A 93 -12.82 -11.99 -0.10
C GLY A 93 -12.51 -12.70 -1.41
N ILE A 94 -13.50 -12.70 -2.29
CA ILE A 94 -13.36 -13.06 -3.69
C ILE A 94 -13.26 -11.77 -4.47
N THR A 95 -12.17 -11.58 -5.21
CA THR A 95 -11.93 -10.32 -5.94
C THR A 95 -11.46 -10.60 -7.35
N VAL A 96 -11.97 -9.81 -8.31
CA VAL A 96 -11.50 -9.80 -9.70
C VAL A 96 -10.97 -8.41 -10.02
N GLN A 97 -9.78 -8.32 -10.58
CA GLN A 97 -9.19 -7.05 -10.99
C GLN A 97 -8.39 -7.19 -12.27
N LYS A 98 -8.22 -6.08 -13.00
CA LYS A 98 -7.42 -6.06 -14.20
C LYS A 98 -5.94 -5.95 -13.89
N PHE A 99 -5.16 -6.77 -14.59
CA PHE A 99 -3.71 -6.78 -14.58
C PHE A 99 -3.19 -6.55 -16.00
N CYS A 100 -1.97 -6.03 -16.11
CA CYS A 100 -1.21 -6.14 -17.33
C CYS A 100 0.25 -6.49 -17.05
N ILE A 101 0.86 -7.24 -17.96
CA ILE A 101 2.28 -7.58 -17.91
C ILE A 101 2.94 -7.20 -19.24
N HIS A 102 4.01 -6.42 -19.15
CA HIS A 102 4.79 -6.00 -20.31
C HIS A 102 5.51 -7.18 -20.96
N ASN A 103 5.40 -7.31 -22.29
CA ASN A 103 6.12 -8.29 -23.09
C ASN A 103 5.97 -9.74 -22.56
N LEU A 104 4.74 -10.14 -22.25
CA LEU A 104 4.38 -11.51 -21.89
C LEU A 104 3.47 -12.07 -22.97
N ARG A 105 3.67 -13.33 -23.38
CA ARG A 105 2.85 -13.94 -24.42
C ARG A 105 1.71 -14.75 -23.82
N LYS A 106 0.61 -14.91 -24.56
CA LYS A 106 -0.52 -15.76 -24.13
C LYS A 106 -0.08 -17.20 -23.89
N GLU A 107 0.83 -17.72 -24.71
CA GLU A 107 1.38 -19.07 -24.57
C GLU A 107 2.12 -19.27 -23.25
N ASP A 108 2.78 -18.22 -22.72
CA ASP A 108 3.46 -18.30 -21.44
C ASP A 108 2.46 -18.51 -20.29
N ILE A 109 1.30 -17.84 -20.35
CA ILE A 109 0.19 -18.02 -19.39
C ILE A 109 -0.41 -19.43 -19.51
N PHE A 110 -0.67 -19.90 -20.74
CA PHE A 110 -1.21 -21.25 -20.95
C PHE A 110 -0.25 -22.33 -20.43
N ASN A 111 1.05 -22.20 -20.73
CA ASN A 111 2.07 -23.13 -20.23
C ASN A 111 2.14 -23.14 -18.71
N LEU A 112 1.99 -21.98 -18.05
CA LEU A 112 1.93 -21.91 -16.59
C LEU A 112 0.75 -22.71 -16.04
N ILE A 113 -0.45 -22.49 -16.60
CA ILE A 113 -1.69 -23.11 -16.11
C ILE A 113 -1.70 -24.61 -16.37
N ILE A 114 -1.22 -25.07 -17.53
CA ILE A 114 -1.23 -26.49 -17.92
C ILE A 114 -0.16 -27.28 -17.14
N ASN A 115 1.07 -26.76 -17.08
CA ASN A 115 2.19 -27.51 -16.48
C ASN A 115 2.26 -27.35 -14.95
N ASN A 116 1.58 -26.35 -14.40
CA ASN A 116 1.56 -26.08 -12.97
C ASN A 116 0.17 -25.59 -12.54
N THR A 117 -0.77 -26.53 -12.47
CA THR A 117 -2.17 -26.27 -12.07
C THR A 117 -2.28 -25.58 -10.71
N ASN A 118 -1.28 -25.74 -9.84
CA ASN A 118 -1.18 -25.11 -8.52
C ASN A 118 -0.11 -24.01 -8.45
N TRP A 119 0.20 -23.33 -9.56
CA TRP A 119 1.20 -22.24 -9.59
C TRP A 119 0.91 -21.16 -8.53
N CYS A 120 -0.38 -20.94 -8.25
CA CYS A 120 -0.87 -20.17 -7.13
C CYS A 120 -2.30 -20.64 -6.78
N ASN A 121 -2.47 -21.37 -5.67
CA ASN A 121 -3.78 -21.84 -5.22
C ASN A 121 -4.79 -20.69 -5.12
N ASN A 122 -6.06 -20.95 -5.46
CA ASN A 122 -7.17 -19.98 -5.40
C ASN A 122 -6.93 -18.69 -6.20
N VAL A 123 -6.15 -18.78 -7.29
CA VAL A 123 -5.91 -17.68 -8.22
C VAL A 123 -6.13 -18.17 -9.64
N TYR A 124 -6.94 -17.44 -10.40
CA TYR A 124 -7.28 -17.78 -11.77
C TYR A 124 -7.08 -16.56 -12.68
N ILE A 125 -6.72 -16.83 -13.93
CA ILE A 125 -6.45 -15.81 -14.96
C ILE A 125 -7.44 -16.03 -16.11
N SER A 126 -8.07 -14.95 -16.57
CA SER A 126 -9.01 -14.98 -17.70
C SER A 126 -8.91 -13.74 -18.58
N ASN A 127 -9.62 -13.74 -19.71
CA ASN A 127 -9.78 -12.57 -20.60
C ASN A 127 -8.44 -11.97 -21.09
N LEU A 128 -7.56 -12.82 -21.64
CA LEU A 128 -6.25 -12.43 -22.17
C LEU A 128 -6.37 -11.58 -23.44
N GLU A 129 -5.87 -10.35 -23.40
CA GLU A 129 -5.95 -9.37 -24.49
C GLU A 129 -4.64 -8.56 -24.60
N TYR A 130 -4.16 -8.30 -25.82
CA TYR A 130 -3.00 -7.41 -25.99
C TYR A 130 -3.46 -5.97 -26.16
N LYS A 131 -2.84 -5.05 -25.41
CA LYS A 131 -3.06 -3.61 -25.57
C LYS A 131 -1.75 -2.84 -25.68
N LYS A 132 -1.85 -1.61 -26.17
CA LYS A 132 -0.71 -0.69 -26.37
C LYS A 132 -0.30 0.06 -25.10
N TYR A 133 -1.22 0.19 -24.13
CA TYR A 133 -1.00 0.95 -22.91
C TYR A 133 -0.80 0.06 -21.69
N ARG A 134 -0.07 0.61 -20.70
CA ARG A 134 0.08 0.07 -19.35
C ARG A 134 -1.14 0.46 -18.51
N LEU A 135 -1.49 -0.35 -17.52
CA LEU A 135 -2.41 0.10 -16.47
C LEU A 135 -1.66 0.92 -15.41
N SER A 136 -2.23 2.05 -15.01
CA SER A 136 -1.78 2.89 -13.91
C SER A 136 -2.74 2.78 -12.72
N LEU A 137 -2.22 3.08 -11.54
CA LEU A 137 -3.02 3.13 -10.33
C LEU A 137 -3.93 4.36 -10.40
N GLY A 138 -5.23 4.17 -10.16
CA GLY A 138 -6.24 5.20 -10.41
C GLY A 138 -7.02 5.05 -11.71
N ASP A 139 -6.59 4.18 -12.64
CA ASP A 139 -7.30 3.92 -13.92
C ASP A 139 -8.64 3.16 -13.76
N LEU A 140 -9.19 3.08 -12.54
CA LEU A 140 -10.51 2.52 -12.28
C LEU A 140 -11.50 3.63 -11.91
N LYS A 141 -12.74 3.49 -12.40
CA LYS A 141 -13.85 4.36 -11.95
C LYS A 141 -14.35 3.99 -10.55
N GLY A 142 -14.22 2.72 -10.16
CA GLY A 142 -14.74 2.22 -8.89
C GLY A 142 -14.67 0.70 -8.78
N ASN A 143 -15.35 0.16 -7.77
CA ASN A 143 -15.44 -1.27 -7.51
C ASN A 143 -16.92 -1.67 -7.38
N PHE A 144 -17.27 -2.83 -7.93
CA PHE A 144 -18.57 -3.45 -7.70
C PHE A 144 -18.46 -4.41 -6.51
N PHE A 145 -19.36 -4.27 -5.54
CA PHE A 145 -19.39 -5.11 -4.35
C PHE A 145 -20.66 -5.96 -4.31
N LYS A 146 -20.48 -7.26 -4.04
CA LYS A 146 -21.57 -8.17 -3.66
C LYS A 146 -21.28 -8.67 -2.24
N ILE A 147 -22.09 -8.22 -1.28
CA ILE A 147 -21.88 -8.46 0.15
C ILE A 147 -23.02 -9.35 0.67
N LEU A 148 -22.67 -10.37 1.45
CA LEU A 148 -23.62 -11.21 2.19
C LEU A 148 -23.44 -10.95 3.68
N ILE A 149 -24.45 -10.36 4.31
CA ILE A 149 -24.51 -10.16 5.76
C ILE A 149 -25.12 -11.43 6.38
N ARG A 150 -24.51 -11.96 7.44
CA ARG A 150 -24.94 -13.18 8.15
C ARG A 150 -25.17 -12.87 9.62
N GLY A 151 -25.98 -13.70 10.30
CA GLY A 151 -26.30 -13.53 11.72
C GLY A 151 -27.25 -12.36 11.95
N VAL A 152 -28.27 -12.26 11.10
CA VAL A 152 -29.30 -11.21 11.17
C VAL A 152 -30.57 -11.83 11.76
N ASP A 153 -31.24 -11.13 12.66
CA ASP A 153 -32.47 -11.61 13.29
C ASP A 153 -33.63 -11.69 12.29
N ASN A 154 -34.59 -12.59 12.53
CA ASN A 154 -35.67 -12.90 11.57
C ASN A 154 -36.65 -11.74 11.34
N ASP A 155 -36.74 -10.79 12.26
CA ASP A 155 -37.60 -9.61 12.23
C ASP A 155 -36.96 -8.39 11.53
N THR A 156 -35.75 -8.54 10.98
CA THR A 156 -34.99 -7.43 10.38
C THR A 156 -35.36 -7.10 8.93
N GLN A 157 -36.32 -7.81 8.32
CA GLN A 157 -36.65 -7.63 6.91
C GLN A 157 -37.15 -6.22 6.58
N GLU A 158 -37.97 -5.63 7.45
CA GLU A 158 -38.46 -4.25 7.28
C GLU A 158 -37.34 -3.23 7.46
N GLN A 159 -36.50 -3.41 8.48
CA GLN A 159 -35.33 -2.56 8.72
C GLN A 159 -34.35 -2.61 7.54
N TYR A 160 -34.12 -3.80 6.97
CA TYR A 160 -33.30 -3.97 5.77
C TYR A 160 -33.89 -3.23 4.57
N LYS A 161 -35.21 -3.31 4.36
CA LYS A 161 -35.89 -2.59 3.27
C LYS A 161 -35.69 -1.07 3.41
N ILE A 162 -35.93 -0.53 4.60
CA ILE A 162 -35.72 0.90 4.92
C ILE A 162 -34.26 1.30 4.69
N LEU A 163 -33.31 0.51 5.20
CA LEU A 163 -31.88 0.75 5.04
C LEU A 163 -31.47 0.74 3.56
N SER A 164 -31.95 -0.24 2.79
CA SER A 164 -31.63 -0.40 1.37
C SER A 164 -32.18 0.75 0.54
N GLU A 165 -33.42 1.17 0.79
CA GLU A 165 -34.05 2.32 0.14
C GLU A 165 -33.31 3.62 0.46
N ASN A 166 -32.97 3.83 1.74
CA ASN A 166 -32.21 5.00 2.17
C ASN A 166 -30.81 5.04 1.57
N LEU A 167 -30.07 3.93 1.58
CA LEU A 167 -28.73 3.85 1.00
C LEU A 167 -28.76 4.10 -0.52
N LYS A 168 -29.79 3.60 -1.22
CA LYS A 168 -29.96 3.81 -2.66
C LYS A 168 -30.31 5.27 -2.99
N LYS A 169 -31.12 5.92 -2.15
CA LYS A 169 -31.62 7.27 -2.38
C LYS A 169 -30.65 8.36 -1.92
N PHE A 170 -30.03 8.17 -0.76
CA PHE A 170 -29.23 9.19 -0.07
C PHE A 170 -27.74 8.86 0.00
N GLY A 171 -27.34 7.63 -0.35
CA GLY A 171 -25.96 7.20 -0.21
C GLY A 171 -25.52 7.06 1.25
N PHE A 172 -24.25 7.34 1.50
CA PHE A 172 -23.62 7.26 2.81
C PHE A 172 -22.52 8.32 2.93
N VAL A 173 -22.14 8.65 4.16
CA VAL A 173 -21.06 9.60 4.42
C VAL A 173 -19.71 8.94 4.13
N ASN A 174 -18.90 9.58 3.29
CA ASN A 174 -17.65 9.03 2.77
C ASN A 174 -16.48 9.07 3.77
N TYR A 175 -16.58 8.30 4.86
CA TYR A 175 -15.52 8.20 5.86
C TYR A 175 -14.36 7.31 5.42
N TYR A 176 -13.16 7.63 5.91
CA TYR A 176 -12.07 6.65 5.95
C TYR A 176 -12.37 5.58 7.01
N GLY A 177 -12.48 4.33 6.58
CA GLY A 177 -12.76 3.20 7.47
C GLY A 177 -11.56 2.74 8.30
N TYR A 178 -11.81 1.85 9.27
CA TYR A 178 -10.82 1.35 10.24
C TYR A 178 -9.52 0.80 9.60
N GLN A 179 -9.60 0.25 8.39
CA GLN A 179 -8.43 -0.27 7.67
C GLN A 179 -7.37 0.82 7.40
N ARG A 180 -7.78 2.09 7.21
CA ARG A 180 -6.86 3.21 7.01
C ARG A 180 -5.97 3.47 8.24
N PHE A 181 -6.50 3.24 9.44
CA PHE A 181 -5.82 3.53 10.70
C PHE A 181 -5.00 2.35 11.25
N GLY A 182 -5.09 1.19 10.61
CA GLY A 182 -4.36 -0.02 11.00
C GLY A 182 -5.07 -0.84 12.10
N SER A 183 -4.79 -2.14 12.10
CA SER A 183 -5.36 -3.11 13.05
C SER A 183 -4.55 -3.27 14.34
N LYS A 184 -3.35 -2.70 14.41
CA LYS A 184 -2.46 -2.77 15.57
C LYS A 184 -3.02 -1.97 16.76
N LYS A 185 -2.42 -2.17 17.94
CA LYS A 185 -2.79 -1.50 19.19
C LYS A 185 -2.65 0.01 19.05
N ILE A 186 -1.47 0.45 18.62
CA ILE A 186 -1.19 1.86 18.31
C ILE A 186 -1.54 2.10 16.86
N LYS A 187 -2.34 3.13 16.62
CA LYS A 187 -2.87 3.45 15.29
C LYS A 187 -1.87 4.24 14.48
N ASN A 188 -1.98 4.10 13.15
CA ASN A 188 -1.08 4.77 12.22
C ASN A 188 -1.12 6.30 12.36
N TYR A 189 -2.27 6.87 12.72
CA TYR A 189 -2.39 8.31 12.95
C TYR A 189 -1.64 8.76 14.21
N GLU A 190 -1.54 7.93 15.25
CA GLU A 190 -0.80 8.29 16.48
C GLU A 190 0.70 8.42 16.19
N ILE A 191 1.22 7.51 15.35
CA ILE A 191 2.59 7.57 14.84
C ILE A 191 2.74 8.79 13.92
N GLY A 192 1.78 9.03 13.03
CA GLY A 192 1.78 10.16 12.10
C GLY A 192 1.81 11.53 12.80
N ILE A 193 1.01 11.71 13.86
CA ILE A 193 1.05 12.93 14.70
C ILE A 193 2.45 13.14 15.29
N CYS A 194 3.08 12.08 15.82
CA CYS A 194 4.44 12.19 16.36
C CYS A 194 5.45 12.60 15.28
N ILE A 195 5.31 12.05 14.08
CA ILE A 195 6.16 12.36 12.93
C ILE A 195 5.99 13.81 12.47
N LEU A 196 4.75 14.29 12.33
CA LEU A 196 4.44 15.68 11.94
C LEU A 196 5.04 16.68 12.93
N LYS A 197 4.93 16.39 14.23
CA LYS A 197 5.56 17.16 15.32
C LYS A 197 7.08 17.02 15.42
N LYS A 198 7.72 16.27 14.51
CA LYS A 198 9.16 15.91 14.55
C LYS A 198 9.59 15.18 15.83
N ASN A 199 8.65 14.61 16.59
CA ASN A 199 8.91 13.77 17.75
C ASN A 199 9.17 12.31 17.32
N TYR A 200 10.30 12.11 16.64
CA TYR A 200 10.70 10.80 16.13
C TYR A 200 11.01 9.78 17.23
N LYS A 201 11.36 10.23 18.44
CA LYS A 201 11.58 9.36 19.60
C LYS A 201 10.29 8.65 19.98
N GLN A 202 9.23 9.41 20.19
CA GLN A 202 7.92 8.85 20.51
C GLN A 202 7.38 7.98 19.37
N ALA A 203 7.56 8.41 18.12
CA ALA A 203 7.18 7.62 16.96
C ALA A 203 7.86 6.23 16.95
N LEU A 204 9.17 6.15 17.27
CA LEU A 204 9.89 4.88 17.36
C LEU A 204 9.42 4.00 18.53
N PHE A 205 9.09 4.59 19.68
CA PHE A 205 8.47 3.83 20.79
C PHE A 205 7.17 3.17 20.37
N TYR A 206 6.32 3.90 19.63
CA TYR A 206 5.08 3.36 19.10
C TYR A 206 5.31 2.23 18.09
N ILE A 207 6.36 2.34 17.26
CA ILE A 207 6.77 1.27 16.35
C ILE A 207 7.23 0.03 17.12
N ILE A 208 8.02 0.17 18.18
CA ILE A 208 8.45 -0.96 19.05
C ILE A 208 7.26 -1.63 19.70
N GLU A 209 6.30 -0.85 20.19
CA GLU A 209 5.09 -1.39 20.82
C GLU A 209 4.27 -2.25 19.85
N ASN A 210 4.21 -1.84 18.57
CA ASN A 210 3.52 -2.57 17.51
C ASN A 210 4.32 -3.74 16.91
N ALA A 211 5.62 -3.88 17.23
CA ALA A 211 6.50 -4.89 16.64
C ALA A 211 6.14 -6.34 17.04
N GLY A 212 5.30 -6.53 18.07
CA GLY A 212 4.87 -7.86 18.52
C GLY A 212 5.95 -8.62 19.30
N LEU A 213 6.85 -7.89 19.95
CA LEU A 213 7.89 -8.42 20.84
C LEU A 213 7.36 -8.59 22.27
N ASP A 214 8.00 -9.47 23.04
CA ASP A 214 7.79 -9.58 24.48
C ASP A 214 8.25 -8.33 25.24
N HIS A 215 7.83 -8.19 26.50
CA HIS A 215 8.11 -7.00 27.31
C HIS A 215 9.61 -6.76 27.54
N GLU A 216 10.40 -7.81 27.74
CA GLU A 216 11.83 -7.69 28.00
C GLU A 216 12.55 -7.13 26.77
N LYS A 217 12.32 -7.71 25.59
CA LYS A 217 12.91 -7.22 24.33
C LYS A 217 12.48 -5.80 23.99
N LYS A 218 11.23 -5.44 24.29
CA LYS A 218 10.75 -4.05 24.13
C LYS A 218 11.52 -3.10 25.03
N ASN A 219 11.70 -3.43 26.30
CA ASN A 219 12.44 -2.62 27.26
C ASN A 219 13.91 -2.46 26.86
N THR A 220 14.55 -3.51 26.35
CA THR A 220 15.92 -3.44 25.83
C THR A 220 16.01 -2.47 24.64
N LEU A 221 15.08 -2.54 23.68
CA LEU A 221 15.04 -1.61 22.55
C LEU A 221 14.76 -0.16 22.98
N ILE A 222 13.85 0.04 23.94
CA ILE A 222 13.53 1.37 24.48
C ILE A 222 14.74 1.97 25.20
N SER A 223 15.44 1.17 26.00
CA SER A 223 16.66 1.59 26.72
C SER A 223 17.76 1.99 25.73
N TYR A 224 17.94 1.20 24.67
CA TYR A 224 18.87 1.54 23.59
C TYR A 224 18.50 2.87 22.89
N LEU A 225 17.23 3.09 22.58
CA LEU A 225 16.77 4.35 21.99
C LEU A 225 16.97 5.56 22.91
N ASN A 226 16.76 5.39 24.22
CA ASN A 226 17.04 6.44 25.21
C ASN A 226 18.53 6.80 25.22
N GLY A 227 19.42 5.81 25.20
CA GLY A 227 20.88 6.02 25.15
C GLY A 227 21.33 6.82 23.91
N ILE A 228 20.70 6.60 22.75
CA ILE A 228 21.00 7.40 21.53
C ILE A 228 20.65 8.88 21.74
N THR A 229 19.60 9.18 22.51
CA THR A 229 19.14 10.57 22.71
C THR A 229 19.94 11.35 23.75
N GLU A 230 20.52 10.67 24.75
CA GLU A 230 21.26 11.31 25.84
C GLU A 230 22.65 11.84 25.41
N GLU A 231 23.27 11.22 24.40
CA GLU A 231 24.56 11.70 23.86
C GLU A 231 24.49 13.08 23.18
N LYS A 232 23.29 13.62 22.91
CA LYS A 232 23.11 14.99 22.38
C LYS A 232 23.18 16.07 23.46
N ARG A 233 23.06 15.75 24.76
CA ARG A 233 23.17 16.74 25.84
C ARG A 233 24.61 17.02 26.28
N GLY A 234 25.61 16.34 25.70
CA GLY A 234 27.03 16.46 26.09
C GLY A 234 27.90 17.41 25.26
N TYR A 235 27.40 18.03 24.19
CA TYR A 235 28.20 18.90 23.31
C TYR A 235 27.44 20.15 22.88
N THR A 236 27.25 21.07 23.82
CA THR A 236 27.15 22.52 23.56
C THR A 236 27.68 23.21 24.81
N LYS A 237 28.99 23.41 24.89
CA LYS A 237 29.58 24.47 25.68
C LYS A 237 30.23 25.44 24.70
N GLU A 238 29.66 26.64 24.68
CA GLU A 238 30.12 27.92 24.13
C GLU A 238 29.08 28.55 23.20
N GLU A 239 28.07 29.13 23.82
CA GLU A 239 27.56 30.45 23.47
C GLU A 239 26.85 31.02 24.70
N GLN A 240 27.56 31.88 25.43
CA GLN A 240 26.96 32.80 26.39
C GLN A 240 26.34 33.94 25.60
N VAL A 241 25.02 34.00 25.46
CA VAL A 241 24.28 35.26 25.48
C VAL A 241 22.93 35.02 26.18
N THR A 242 22.68 35.91 27.13
CA THR A 242 21.53 36.07 28.01
C THR A 242 20.17 35.95 27.32
N ASN A 243 19.26 35.18 27.91
CA ASN A 243 17.90 35.65 28.22
C ASN A 243 17.25 34.76 29.28
N GLU A 244 16.69 35.43 30.28
CA GLU A 244 16.04 34.90 31.46
C GLU A 244 14.65 34.32 31.13
N GLY A 245 14.28 33.27 31.86
CA GLY A 245 12.90 32.99 32.25
C GLY A 245 12.03 32.20 31.27
N GLU A 246 12.05 30.88 31.38
CA GLU A 246 10.84 30.06 31.62
C GLU A 246 11.27 28.62 31.94
N GLU A 247 11.19 28.26 33.21
CA GLU A 247 11.35 26.89 33.70
C GLU A 247 10.14 26.06 33.23
N ILE A 248 10.35 25.11 32.33
CA ILE A 248 9.38 24.05 32.06
C ILE A 248 9.79 22.86 32.93
N GLU A 249 9.03 22.65 34.01
CA GLU A 249 9.05 21.43 34.81
C GLU A 249 8.72 20.22 33.93
N ASP A 250 9.75 19.51 33.50
CA ASP A 250 9.68 18.15 32.97
C ASP A 250 9.32 17.19 34.12
N GLN A 251 8.05 17.14 34.51
CA GLN A 251 7.50 16.07 35.36
C GLN A 251 6.21 15.51 34.78
N GLN A 252 6.28 14.22 34.42
CA GLN A 252 5.17 13.26 34.37
C GLN A 252 3.81 13.77 33.88
N ASN A 253 3.63 13.83 32.55
CA ASN A 253 2.28 13.79 31.96
C ASN A 253 2.26 12.85 30.74
N TYR A 254 2.30 11.56 31.01
CA TYR A 254 1.91 10.50 30.08
C TYR A 254 0.38 10.44 29.99
N TYR A 255 -0.25 11.40 29.32
CA TYR A 255 -1.64 11.23 28.88
C TYR A 255 -1.66 10.48 27.55
N SER A 256 -2.26 9.31 27.58
CA SER A 256 -2.53 8.52 26.39
C SER A 256 -3.52 9.26 25.51
N CYS A 257 -3.22 9.41 24.21
CA CYS A 257 -4.15 9.86 23.17
C CYS A 257 -5.47 9.04 23.10
N ARG A 258 -5.62 7.97 23.90
CA ARG A 258 -6.86 7.18 24.06
C ARG A 258 -8.04 7.97 24.62
N GLU A 259 -7.83 8.91 25.54
CA GLU A 259 -8.94 9.51 26.29
C GLU A 259 -9.78 10.47 25.43
N MET A 260 -9.17 11.11 24.43
CA MET A 260 -9.87 12.04 23.53
C MET A 260 -10.74 11.32 22.49
N ALA A 261 -10.45 10.06 22.16
CA ALA A 261 -11.24 9.27 21.21
C ALA A 261 -12.42 8.53 21.88
N GLN A 262 -12.45 8.42 23.21
CA GLN A 262 -13.45 7.65 23.96
C GLN A 262 -14.61 8.51 24.51
N LEU A 263 -14.51 9.84 24.44
CA LEU A 263 -15.50 10.77 25.01
C LEU A 263 -16.80 10.98 24.19
N GLN A 264 -17.10 10.12 23.21
CA GLN A 264 -18.37 10.22 22.45
C GLN A 264 -19.26 8.96 22.46
N ASN A 265 -18.90 7.90 23.19
CA ASN A 265 -19.70 6.66 23.22
C ASN A 265 -20.40 6.34 24.56
N ASN A 266 -20.27 7.17 25.60
CA ASN A 266 -20.94 6.93 26.88
C ASN A 266 -22.04 7.96 27.14
N LYS A 267 -23.15 7.83 26.40
CA LYS A 267 -24.50 8.10 26.89
C LYS A 267 -25.44 7.13 26.19
N ASN A 268 -25.60 5.93 26.75
CA ASN A 268 -26.91 5.29 26.94
C ASN A 268 -26.76 3.95 27.69
N GLN A 269 -27.31 3.98 28.90
CA GLN A 269 -27.95 2.91 29.67
C GLN A 269 -27.09 1.99 30.56
N GLU A 270 -27.22 2.31 31.84
CA GLU A 270 -27.00 1.48 33.02
C GLU A 270 -28.02 0.32 33.13
N GLN A 271 -27.68 -0.59 34.06
CA GLN A 271 -28.51 -1.55 34.81
C GLN A 271 -28.67 -2.96 34.24
N ASN A 272 -27.82 -3.90 34.70
CA ASN A 272 -28.16 -4.78 35.82
C ASN A 272 -27.04 -5.80 36.11
N VAL A 273 -26.69 -5.93 37.39
CA VAL A 273 -25.85 -6.99 37.99
C VAL A 273 -26.77 -7.74 38.96
N PRO A 274 -26.66 -9.08 39.10
CA PRO A 274 -25.96 -9.58 40.29
C PRO A 274 -25.06 -10.79 40.02
N ASN A 275 -23.79 -10.60 40.38
CA ASN A 275 -22.95 -11.41 41.27
C ASN A 275 -23.28 -12.90 41.50
N LYS A 276 -22.28 -13.78 41.33
CA LYS A 276 -22.00 -14.90 42.25
C LYS A 276 -20.59 -15.49 42.07
N ASN A 277 -19.95 -15.66 43.23
CA ASN A 277 -18.65 -16.26 43.53
C ASN A 277 -18.50 -17.72 43.07
N ALA A 278 -17.26 -18.16 42.80
CA ALA A 278 -16.64 -19.35 43.45
C ALA A 278 -15.22 -19.66 42.93
N THR A 279 -14.27 -19.50 43.85
CA THR A 279 -13.08 -20.32 44.19
C THR A 279 -12.69 -21.58 43.39
N CYS A 280 -11.37 -21.67 43.17
CA CYS A 280 -10.44 -22.81 43.36
C CYS A 280 -10.77 -24.19 42.77
N THR A 281 -9.82 -24.78 42.04
CA THR A 281 -8.93 -25.85 42.58
C THR A 281 -7.89 -26.32 41.57
N SER A 282 -6.71 -26.57 42.13
CA SER A 282 -5.54 -27.24 41.59
C SER A 282 -5.77 -28.74 41.38
N THR A 283 -5.14 -29.31 40.34
CA THR A 283 -4.61 -30.68 40.40
C THR A 283 -3.33 -30.82 39.56
N HIS A 284 -2.27 -31.21 40.25
CA HIS A 284 -1.03 -31.79 39.74
C HIS A 284 -1.28 -33.01 38.83
N SER A 285 -0.38 -33.29 37.89
CA SER A 285 0.54 -34.44 38.01
C SER A 285 1.44 -34.67 36.78
N ASN A 286 2.71 -34.93 37.10
CA ASN A 286 3.63 -35.90 36.50
C ASN A 286 4.41 -35.60 35.21
N ASN A 287 5.59 -35.03 35.43
CA ASN A 287 6.93 -35.51 35.03
C ASN A 287 6.99 -36.78 34.16
N LYS A 288 7.70 -36.68 33.02
CA LYS A 288 8.69 -37.68 32.58
C LYS A 288 9.91 -36.99 31.95
N THR A 289 11.02 -37.12 32.65
CA THR A 289 12.42 -36.94 32.24
C THR A 289 12.81 -37.94 31.15
N PHE A 290 13.61 -37.50 30.17
CA PHE A 290 14.55 -38.36 29.44
C PHE A 290 15.78 -37.54 29.02
N ASP A 291 16.89 -37.79 29.70
CA ASP A 291 18.24 -37.41 29.30
C ASP A 291 18.77 -38.34 28.20
N LYS A 292 19.52 -37.80 27.24
CA LYS A 292 20.71 -38.45 26.67
C LYS A 292 21.61 -37.44 25.92
N LYS A 293 22.81 -37.26 26.48
CA LYS A 293 24.08 -36.90 25.81
C LYS A 293 24.31 -37.89 24.63
N GLU A 294 25.04 -37.63 23.54
CA GLU A 294 26.36 -37.02 23.40
C GLU A 294 26.78 -37.04 21.90
N ASN A 295 27.79 -36.21 21.56
CA ASN A 295 28.85 -36.41 20.55
C ASN A 295 28.81 -35.81 19.12
N ILE A 296 29.96 -35.16 18.90
CA ILE A 296 30.53 -34.40 17.78
C ILE A 296 31.17 -35.34 16.76
N ILE A 297 31.01 -35.10 15.46
CA ILE A 297 31.96 -35.58 14.43
C ILE A 297 32.16 -34.49 13.35
N LEU A 298 33.38 -33.95 13.29
CA LEU A 298 33.93 -33.16 12.18
C LEU A 298 34.15 -34.03 10.95
N LYS A 299 33.82 -33.52 9.75
CA LYS A 299 34.39 -34.01 8.48
C LYS A 299 34.92 -32.85 7.64
N LYS A 300 36.26 -32.74 7.59
CA LYS A 300 37.03 -32.02 6.57
C LYS A 300 36.92 -32.77 5.23
N LYS A 301 36.72 -32.06 4.13
CA LYS A 301 37.17 -32.49 2.79
C LYS A 301 37.73 -31.30 2.02
N ASN A 302 39.03 -31.38 1.75
CA ASN A 302 39.77 -30.57 0.78
C ASN A 302 39.40 -31.03 -0.64
N PHE A 303 39.23 -30.09 -1.57
CA PHE A 303 39.55 -30.32 -2.98
C PHE A 303 40.22 -29.06 -3.57
N LYS A 304 41.28 -29.33 -4.33
CA LYS A 304 42.24 -28.37 -4.90
C LYS A 304 41.67 -27.58 -6.08
N ASN A 305 42.31 -26.42 -6.27
CA ASN A 305 42.26 -25.47 -7.38
C ASN A 305 42.31 -26.11 -8.78
N ASP A 306 41.74 -25.39 -9.75
CA ASP A 306 42.50 -24.93 -10.93
C ASP A 306 41.80 -23.77 -11.66
N ASN A 307 42.60 -22.70 -11.92
CA ASN A 307 42.62 -21.78 -13.07
C ASN A 307 41.35 -20.93 -13.40
N GLN A 308 41.38 -19.65 -13.80
CA GLN A 308 42.42 -18.65 -14.09
C GLN A 308 41.70 -17.31 -14.44
N PHE A 309 42.36 -16.17 -14.16
CA PHE A 309 42.19 -14.84 -14.79
C PHE A 309 40.85 -14.08 -14.77
N LYS A 310 40.79 -12.99 -13.97
CA LYS A 310 40.86 -11.58 -14.46
C LYS A 310 40.76 -10.60 -13.29
N MET A 311 41.84 -9.84 -13.05
CA MET A 311 41.84 -8.68 -12.18
C MET A 311 40.79 -7.65 -12.67
N LYS A 312 39.84 -7.31 -11.81
CA LYS A 312 39.11 -6.06 -11.88
C LYS A 312 39.48 -5.26 -10.63
N HIS A 313 39.89 -4.01 -10.85
CA HIS A 313 40.16 -3.05 -9.79
C HIS A 313 38.98 -2.99 -8.82
N HIS A 314 39.18 -3.50 -7.60
CA HIS A 314 38.32 -3.20 -6.47
C HIS A 314 38.65 -1.78 -6.03
N THR A 315 37.82 -0.81 -6.42
CA THR A 315 37.62 0.35 -5.58
C THR A 315 36.91 -0.15 -4.32
N SER A 316 37.64 -0.18 -3.22
CA SER A 316 37.12 -0.41 -1.88
C SER A 316 36.07 0.67 -1.58
N LYS A 317 34.79 0.35 -1.84
CA LYS A 317 33.71 0.97 -1.08
C LYS A 317 33.92 0.54 0.35
N GLU A 318 34.40 1.44 1.19
CA GLU A 318 34.40 1.30 2.64
C GLU A 318 33.03 0.77 3.06
N CYS A 319 33.01 -0.47 3.54
CA CYS A 319 31.86 -1.03 4.22
C CYS A 319 31.66 -0.19 5.48
N GLN A 320 30.60 0.62 5.53
CA GLN A 320 30.13 1.20 6.79
C GLN A 320 29.93 0.05 7.78
N GLU A 321 30.83 -0.06 8.75
CA GLU A 321 30.76 -1.10 9.78
C GLU A 321 29.42 -1.01 10.52
N ASP A 322 28.80 -2.15 10.74
CA ASP A 322 27.44 -2.26 11.27
C ASP A 322 27.52 -2.24 12.81
N PHE A 323 27.64 -1.05 13.40
CA PHE A 323 27.84 -0.80 14.86
C PHE A 323 26.62 -1.07 15.75
N LEU A 324 25.53 -1.62 15.21
CA LEU A 324 24.36 -1.97 16.02
C LEU A 324 24.77 -3.07 17.03
N PRO A 325 24.54 -2.89 18.35
CA PRO A 325 24.86 -3.91 19.34
C PRO A 325 24.26 -5.27 18.96
N LYS A 326 25.03 -6.34 19.15
CA LYS A 326 24.65 -7.69 18.71
C LYS A 326 23.27 -8.10 19.26
N GLU A 327 23.02 -7.81 20.53
CA GLU A 327 21.74 -8.07 21.20
C GLU A 327 20.57 -7.35 20.50
N ILE A 328 20.70 -6.06 20.21
CA ILE A 328 19.68 -5.27 19.49
C ILE A 328 19.42 -5.84 18.10
N ARG A 329 20.47 -6.24 17.38
CA ARG A 329 20.35 -6.89 16.07
C ARG A 329 19.58 -8.20 16.14
N GLU A 330 19.86 -9.02 17.15
CA GLU A 330 19.17 -10.30 17.37
C GLU A 330 17.68 -10.08 17.70
N ILE A 331 17.37 -9.12 18.57
CA ILE A 331 15.98 -8.74 18.88
C ILE A 331 15.24 -8.31 17.61
N ILE A 332 15.80 -7.41 16.81
CA ILE A 332 15.17 -6.93 15.57
C ILE A 332 14.98 -8.07 14.56
N ASN A 333 15.93 -9.00 14.47
CA ASN A 333 15.81 -10.15 13.58
C ASN A 333 14.72 -11.14 14.02
N SER A 334 14.46 -11.21 15.33
CA SER A 334 13.38 -12.03 15.91
C SER A 334 11.96 -11.50 15.60
N ILE A 335 11.82 -10.23 15.19
CA ILE A 335 10.53 -9.66 14.79
C ILE A 335 9.93 -10.46 13.63
N SER A 336 8.66 -10.83 13.76
CA SER A 336 7.91 -11.57 12.73
C SER A 336 7.89 -10.84 11.39
N ASN A 337 7.90 -11.60 10.30
CA ASN A 337 7.74 -11.05 8.94
C ASN A 337 6.37 -10.40 8.73
N HIS A 338 5.38 -10.67 9.59
CA HIS A 338 4.09 -9.97 9.59
C HIS A 338 4.19 -8.51 10.07
N SER A 339 5.26 -8.14 10.79
CA SER A 339 5.56 -6.77 11.22
C SER A 339 6.70 -6.19 10.37
N HIS A 340 6.56 -6.29 9.04
CA HIS A 340 7.64 -5.93 8.10
C HIS A 340 7.99 -4.44 8.17
N VAL A 341 7.00 -3.56 8.36
CA VAL A 341 7.20 -2.11 8.47
C VAL A 341 8.03 -1.80 9.72
N GLU A 342 7.61 -2.31 10.87
CA GLU A 342 8.31 -2.11 12.15
C GLU A 342 9.73 -2.67 12.07
N LYS A 343 9.89 -3.89 11.53
CA LYS A 343 11.20 -4.50 11.32
C LYS A 343 12.10 -3.67 10.41
N THR A 344 11.55 -3.05 9.36
CA THR A 344 12.32 -2.23 8.40
C THR A 344 12.78 -0.91 9.02
N ILE A 345 11.89 -0.24 9.75
CA ILE A 345 12.21 1.00 10.50
C ILE A 345 13.30 0.70 11.53
N LEU A 346 13.14 -0.36 12.34
CA LEU A 346 14.08 -0.69 13.40
C LEU A 346 15.44 -1.16 12.86
N ARG A 347 15.46 -1.92 11.74
CA ARG A 347 16.71 -2.29 11.05
C ARG A 347 17.49 -1.08 10.55
N SER A 348 16.81 0.04 10.37
CA SER A 348 17.39 1.27 9.87
C SER A 348 17.96 2.16 10.97
N LEU A 349 17.93 1.73 12.24
CA LEU A 349 18.65 2.35 13.35
C LEU A 349 20.18 2.19 13.26
N LYS A 350 20.73 2.09 12.05
CA LYS A 350 22.17 1.96 11.80
C LYS A 350 22.87 3.26 12.17
N ASN A 351 23.60 3.23 13.28
CA ASN A 351 24.67 4.13 13.66
C ASN A 351 24.47 5.64 13.46
N ASN A 352 23.21 6.09 13.46
CA ASN A 352 22.88 7.48 13.27
C ASN A 352 22.26 7.98 14.57
N LYS A 353 22.92 8.94 15.21
CA LYS A 353 22.40 9.63 16.41
C LYS A 353 21.10 10.42 16.11
N VAL A 354 20.66 10.42 14.86
CA VAL A 354 19.49 11.11 14.35
C VAL A 354 18.37 10.10 14.12
N LEU A 355 17.44 10.00 15.08
CA LEU A 355 16.28 9.09 15.04
C LEU A 355 15.40 9.26 13.78
N LYS A 356 15.31 10.48 13.25
CA LYS A 356 14.63 10.79 11.99
C LYS A 356 15.09 9.89 10.84
N ASN A 357 16.36 9.51 10.81
CA ASN A 357 16.93 8.74 9.70
C ASN A 357 16.39 7.31 9.65
N ALA A 358 15.91 6.75 10.77
CA ALA A 358 15.24 5.45 10.79
C ALA A 358 13.96 5.44 9.96
N PHE A 359 13.32 6.60 9.79
CA PHE A 359 12.16 6.78 8.93
C PHE A 359 12.54 7.22 7.51
N MET A 360 13.69 7.86 7.29
CA MET A 360 14.16 8.29 5.96
C MET A 360 14.60 7.15 5.05
N THR A 361 15.09 6.06 5.65
CA THR A 361 15.52 4.87 4.93
C THR A 361 14.34 4.03 4.43
N ILE A 362 13.14 4.25 4.98
CA ILE A 362 11.97 3.49 4.56
C ILE A 362 11.44 4.07 3.25
N PRO A 363 10.79 3.24 2.44
CA PRO A 363 10.19 3.74 1.22
C PRO A 363 9.10 4.78 1.53
N LYS A 364 9.13 5.92 0.81
CA LYS A 364 8.20 7.06 0.95
C LYS A 364 6.74 6.64 1.12
N ASP A 365 6.24 5.66 0.38
CA ASP A 365 4.85 5.21 0.48
C ASP A 365 4.47 4.63 1.85
N ILE A 366 5.39 3.87 2.45
CA ILE A 366 5.19 3.32 3.80
C ILE A 366 5.21 4.46 4.82
N PHE A 367 6.07 5.45 4.60
CA PHE A 367 6.11 6.63 5.46
C PHE A 367 4.82 7.46 5.35
N SER A 368 4.38 7.75 4.13
CA SER A 368 3.16 8.52 3.86
C SER A 368 1.90 7.85 4.42
N LEU A 369 1.90 6.53 4.64
CA LEU A 369 0.79 5.84 5.32
C LEU A 369 0.45 6.45 6.69
N PHE A 370 1.47 6.83 7.48
CA PHE A 370 1.26 7.42 8.81
C PHE A 370 0.69 8.83 8.71
N ILE A 371 1.20 9.63 7.76
CA ILE A 371 0.74 10.99 7.50
C ILE A 371 -0.70 10.98 6.99
N HIS A 372 -0.98 10.17 5.97
CA HIS A 372 -2.32 10.01 5.41
C HIS A 372 -3.32 9.47 6.43
N ALA A 373 -2.91 8.58 7.34
CA ALA A 373 -3.78 8.15 8.43
C ALA A 373 -4.16 9.32 9.35
N THR A 374 -3.25 10.26 9.60
CA THR A 374 -3.52 11.47 10.39
C THR A 374 -4.46 12.43 9.65
N GLN A 375 -4.19 12.70 8.37
CA GLN A 375 -5.08 13.48 7.51
C GLN A 375 -6.49 12.88 7.44
N SER A 376 -6.59 11.56 7.27
CA SER A 376 -7.87 10.84 7.27
C SER A 376 -8.63 10.92 8.59
N LEU A 377 -7.94 10.93 9.73
CA LEU A 377 -8.59 11.10 11.03
C LEU A 377 -9.17 12.50 11.16
N ILE A 378 -8.38 13.52 10.85
CA ILE A 378 -8.79 14.93 10.89
C ILE A 378 -9.98 15.15 9.95
N PHE A 379 -9.92 14.61 8.73
CA PHE A 379 -11.03 14.64 7.78
C PHE A 379 -12.30 14.01 8.34
N ASN A 380 -12.23 12.80 8.91
CA ASN A 380 -13.41 12.16 9.50
C ASN A 380 -14.02 13.01 10.64
N ILE A 381 -13.20 13.69 11.44
CA ILE A 381 -13.67 14.60 12.50
C ILE A 381 -14.38 15.81 11.88
N LEU A 382 -13.79 16.42 10.85
CA LEU A 382 -14.33 17.60 10.17
C LEU A 382 -15.62 17.29 9.41
N VAL A 383 -15.70 16.14 8.75
CA VAL A 383 -16.95 15.63 8.16
C VAL A 383 -18.03 15.53 9.23
N ASN A 384 -17.73 14.96 10.40
CA ASN A 384 -18.69 14.89 11.51
C ASN A 384 -19.14 16.27 12.00
N ILE A 385 -18.21 17.23 12.13
CA ILE A 385 -18.52 18.60 12.52
C ILE A 385 -19.45 19.25 11.50
N ARG A 386 -19.10 19.17 10.21
CA ARG A 386 -19.89 19.69 9.09
C ARG A 386 -21.29 19.08 9.05
N MET A 387 -21.40 17.76 9.22
CA MET A 387 -22.69 17.07 9.24
C MET A 387 -23.54 17.47 10.46
N LYS A 388 -22.93 17.66 11.64
CA LYS A 388 -23.65 18.13 12.83
C LYS A 388 -24.14 19.58 12.71
N LYS A 389 -23.33 20.46 12.11
CA LYS A 389 -23.67 21.88 11.95
C LYS A 389 -24.76 22.12 10.90
N TYR A 390 -24.65 21.48 9.75
CA TYR A 390 -25.45 21.87 8.57
C TYR A 390 -26.24 20.71 7.92
N GLY A 391 -26.02 19.46 8.34
CA GLY A 391 -26.68 18.30 7.78
C GLY A 391 -26.37 18.11 6.28
N PHE A 392 -27.36 17.58 5.55
CA PHE A 392 -27.24 17.22 4.13
C PHE A 392 -27.57 18.35 3.15
N LYS A 393 -27.59 19.61 3.61
CA LYS A 393 -27.82 20.77 2.73
C LYS A 393 -26.49 21.34 2.28
N VAL A 394 -26.44 21.85 1.06
CA VAL A 394 -25.34 22.71 0.60
C VAL A 394 -25.48 24.06 1.29
N ILE A 395 -24.36 24.64 1.75
CA ILE A 395 -24.30 25.91 2.46
C ILE A 395 -23.24 26.81 1.81
N ILE A 396 -23.46 28.13 1.90
CA ILE A 396 -22.49 29.14 1.47
C ILE A 396 -21.14 28.89 2.16
N GLY A 397 -20.06 28.90 1.37
CA GLY A 397 -18.70 28.61 1.81
C GLY A 397 -18.28 27.15 1.66
N ASP A 398 -19.21 26.22 1.38
CA ASP A 398 -18.84 24.85 0.98
C ASP A 398 -18.00 24.88 -0.30
N LEU A 399 -17.19 23.84 -0.50
CA LEU A 399 -16.36 23.67 -1.69
C LEU A 399 -16.94 22.59 -2.59
N ILE A 400 -16.90 22.81 -3.90
CA ILE A 400 -17.40 21.92 -4.94
C ILE A 400 -16.27 21.55 -5.90
N GLU A 401 -16.12 20.26 -6.23
CA GLU A 401 -15.22 19.81 -7.29
C GLU A 401 -15.95 19.77 -8.63
N MET A 402 -15.59 20.66 -9.56
CA MET A 402 -16.16 20.63 -10.91
C MET A 402 -15.56 19.46 -11.70
N GLN A 403 -16.42 18.53 -12.11
CA GLN A 403 -16.02 17.47 -13.01
C GLN A 403 -15.78 18.05 -14.41
N ASN A 404 -14.51 18.14 -14.83
CA ASN A 404 -14.21 18.37 -16.24
C ASN A 404 -14.73 17.17 -17.04
N ASN A 405 -15.78 17.40 -17.83
CA ASN A 405 -16.28 16.43 -18.82
C ASN A 405 -15.24 16.06 -19.89
N ASN A 406 -14.07 16.71 -19.89
CA ASN A 406 -12.90 16.37 -20.68
C ASN A 406 -11.80 15.80 -19.78
N ARG A 407 -11.95 14.54 -19.33
CA ARG A 407 -10.77 13.74 -18.95
C ARG A 407 -10.23 13.05 -20.20
N GLU A 408 -9.70 13.83 -21.12
CA GLU A 408 -8.56 13.37 -21.92
C GLU A 408 -7.32 13.55 -21.03
N ASP A 409 -6.69 12.42 -20.70
CA ASP A 409 -5.27 12.27 -20.36
C ASP A 409 -4.59 13.44 -19.62
N LEU A 410 -4.91 13.61 -18.34
CA LEU A 410 -4.01 14.26 -17.39
C LEU A 410 -3.67 13.25 -16.29
N SER A 411 -2.43 12.75 -16.36
CA SER A 411 -1.85 11.83 -15.40
C SER A 411 -1.80 12.48 -14.02
N SER A 412 -2.45 11.83 -13.05
CA SER A 412 -2.19 12.09 -11.63
C SER A 412 -0.91 11.35 -11.25
N ASP A 413 0.22 11.83 -11.76
CA ASP A 413 1.57 11.37 -11.40
C ASP A 413 1.99 11.92 -10.03
N GLN A 414 1.23 11.68 -8.97
CA GLN A 414 1.72 11.81 -7.59
C GLN A 414 1.04 10.77 -6.69
N SER A 415 1.40 9.50 -6.86
CA SER A 415 1.42 8.52 -5.74
C SER A 415 1.94 7.12 -6.10
N ASN A 416 2.58 6.87 -7.26
CA ASN A 416 3.01 5.50 -7.61
C ASN A 416 4.32 5.34 -8.41
N ALA A 417 5.43 5.73 -7.81
CA ALA A 417 6.75 5.21 -8.18
C ALA A 417 7.12 3.95 -7.36
N TYR A 418 6.25 2.94 -7.30
CA TYR A 418 6.43 1.81 -6.36
C TYR A 418 6.41 0.41 -6.93
N TYR A 419 6.96 0.26 -8.14
CA TYR A 419 7.53 -1.02 -8.56
C TYR A 419 8.74 -0.93 -9.50
N SER A 420 9.31 0.25 -9.71
CA SER A 420 10.51 0.45 -10.53
C SER A 420 11.55 1.23 -9.74
N ASN A 421 12.65 0.55 -9.42
CA ASN A 421 13.91 1.25 -9.16
C ASN A 421 14.30 1.92 -10.48
N ASP A 422 13.98 3.19 -10.64
CA ASP A 422 14.80 4.09 -11.45
C ASP A 422 14.57 5.54 -11.01
N SER A 423 15.70 6.16 -10.67
CA SER A 423 15.85 7.56 -10.35
C SER A 423 15.80 8.38 -11.64
N THR A 424 14.70 9.08 -11.86
CA THR A 424 14.63 10.22 -12.77
C THR A 424 13.82 11.32 -12.12
N THR A 425 14.51 12.41 -11.81
CA THR A 425 13.98 13.73 -11.42
C THR A 425 13.00 14.23 -12.47
N ILE A 426 11.73 14.39 -12.10
CA ILE A 426 10.72 15.07 -12.89
C ILE A 426 10.37 16.35 -12.12
N ASN A 427 10.39 17.48 -12.82
CA ASN A 427 10.15 18.82 -12.26
C ASN A 427 8.69 18.97 -11.82
N ASP A 428 8.49 19.16 -10.50
CA ASP A 428 7.21 19.26 -9.79
C ASP A 428 6.62 20.70 -9.81
N GLU A 429 6.42 21.32 -10.98
CA GLU A 429 5.88 22.69 -11.05
C GLU A 429 4.44 22.83 -11.60
N ASN A 430 3.76 21.75 -12.01
CA ASN A 430 2.37 21.85 -12.52
C ASN A 430 1.42 20.85 -11.86
N LEU A 431 1.21 21.01 -10.56
CA LEU A 431 0.19 20.27 -9.83
C LEU A 431 -1.16 20.96 -9.92
N CYS A 432 -1.96 20.49 -10.89
CA CYS A 432 -3.42 20.49 -10.91
C CYS A 432 -4.07 21.71 -10.21
N GLU A 433 -4.37 22.76 -10.98
CA GLU A 433 -5.49 23.64 -10.68
C GLU A 433 -6.74 22.74 -10.62
N GLN A 434 -7.06 22.23 -9.44
CA GLN A 434 -8.33 21.58 -9.21
C GLN A 434 -9.40 22.65 -9.44
N ASN A 435 -10.38 22.37 -10.31
CA ASN A 435 -11.51 23.26 -10.56
C ASN A 435 -12.44 23.24 -9.33
N ILE A 436 -11.95 23.77 -8.20
CA ILE A 436 -12.69 23.91 -6.96
C ILE A 436 -13.42 25.25 -6.99
N VAL A 437 -14.74 25.19 -6.80
CA VAL A 437 -15.60 26.38 -6.73
C VAL A 437 -16.16 26.49 -5.33
N MET A 438 -16.11 27.69 -4.76
CA MET A 438 -16.76 27.97 -3.47
C MET A 438 -18.23 28.32 -3.70
N VAL A 439 -19.10 27.77 -2.86
CA VAL A 439 -20.54 28.06 -2.90
C VAL A 439 -20.81 29.48 -2.41
N THR A 440 -21.53 30.25 -3.21
CA THR A 440 -22.00 31.61 -2.92
C THR A 440 -23.52 31.64 -2.95
N GLN A 441 -24.12 32.77 -2.55
CA GLN A 441 -25.57 32.95 -2.61
C GLN A 441 -26.13 32.81 -4.04
N GLU A 442 -25.33 33.10 -5.06
CA GLU A 442 -25.74 33.11 -6.47
C GLU A 442 -25.71 31.71 -7.10
N ASN A 443 -24.77 30.84 -6.69
CA ASN A 443 -24.56 29.54 -7.33
C ASN A 443 -25.08 28.34 -6.50
N ILE A 444 -25.51 28.55 -5.26
CA ILE A 444 -25.91 27.46 -4.34
C ILE A 444 -27.00 26.54 -4.90
N SER A 445 -27.91 27.06 -5.73
CA SER A 445 -28.98 26.26 -6.34
C SER A 445 -28.50 25.32 -7.45
N LEU A 446 -27.25 25.44 -7.89
CA LEU A 446 -26.68 24.62 -8.97
C LEU A 446 -26.10 23.29 -8.47
N TYR A 447 -25.95 23.14 -7.15
CA TYR A 447 -25.23 22.03 -6.55
C TYR A 447 -26.09 21.28 -5.54
N ASP A 448 -25.75 20.01 -5.33
CA ASP A 448 -26.28 19.22 -4.24
C ASP A 448 -25.18 18.71 -3.29
N ILE A 449 -25.58 17.97 -2.26
CA ILE A 449 -24.65 17.48 -1.23
C ILE A 449 -23.61 16.50 -1.78
N TYR A 450 -23.85 15.88 -2.93
CA TYR A 450 -22.92 14.93 -3.55
C TYR A 450 -21.79 15.61 -4.30
N ASP A 451 -21.94 16.91 -4.60
CA ASP A 451 -20.90 17.75 -5.20
C ASP A 451 -19.93 18.34 -4.15
N VAL A 452 -20.34 18.35 -2.87
CA VAL A 452 -19.57 18.94 -1.77
C VAL A 452 -18.33 18.11 -1.43
N VAL A 453 -17.18 18.79 -1.41
CA VAL A 453 -15.89 18.23 -1.04
C VAL A 453 -15.31 18.93 0.19
N LEU A 454 -14.51 18.19 0.96
CA LEU A 454 -13.72 18.74 2.06
C LEU A 454 -12.25 18.41 1.83
N PRO A 455 -11.33 19.38 1.96
CA PRO A 455 -9.91 19.14 1.75
C PRO A 455 -9.29 18.38 2.93
N LEU A 456 -8.25 17.59 2.66
CA LEU A 456 -7.37 17.11 3.71
C LEU A 456 -6.47 18.25 4.18
N PRO A 457 -6.03 18.28 5.45
CA PRO A 457 -5.02 19.25 5.87
C PRO A 457 -3.70 18.96 5.14
N GLY A 458 -3.04 19.99 4.63
CA GLY A 458 -1.86 19.86 3.78
C GLY A 458 -0.98 21.10 3.70
N ASP A 459 0.10 20.97 2.94
CA ASP A 459 1.21 21.94 2.85
C ASP A 459 1.19 22.86 1.63
N LYS A 460 0.38 22.53 0.61
CA LYS A 460 0.16 23.41 -0.54
C LYS A 460 -0.95 24.42 -0.23
N ASN A 461 -1.24 25.32 -1.17
CA ASN A 461 -2.31 26.32 -1.10
C ASN A 461 -3.71 25.65 -1.11
N THR A 462 -3.98 24.78 -0.14
CA THR A 462 -5.27 24.13 0.06
C THR A 462 -6.30 25.20 0.35
N ILE A 463 -7.32 25.27 -0.49
CA ILE A 463 -8.47 26.15 -0.27
C ILE A 463 -9.32 25.49 0.81
N PHE A 464 -9.54 26.19 1.93
CA PHE A 464 -10.41 25.72 2.99
C PHE A 464 -11.82 26.33 2.88
N PRO A 465 -12.87 25.59 3.26
CA PRO A 465 -14.23 26.11 3.27
C PRO A 465 -14.33 27.26 4.29
N HIS A 466 -14.81 28.44 3.88
CA HIS A 466 -14.92 29.59 4.78
C HIS A 466 -15.82 29.30 5.99
N ASN A 467 -16.85 28.49 5.80
CA ASN A 467 -17.78 28.07 6.85
C ASN A 467 -17.17 27.08 7.86
N LEU A 468 -15.96 26.54 7.61
CA LEU A 468 -15.31 25.55 8.48
C LEU A 468 -13.86 25.90 8.84
N ILE A 469 -13.32 27.04 8.40
CA ILE A 469 -11.89 27.36 8.58
C ILE A 469 -11.46 27.36 10.05
N ASP A 470 -12.31 27.85 10.95
CA ASP A 470 -12.03 27.85 12.39
C ASP A 470 -12.13 26.44 12.99
N ASP A 471 -13.03 25.60 12.48
CA ASP A 471 -13.10 24.19 12.89
C ASP A 471 -11.84 23.42 12.47
N TYR A 472 -11.31 23.69 11.27
CA TYR A 472 -10.02 23.12 10.84
C TYR A 472 -8.90 23.48 11.82
N LYS A 473 -8.79 24.77 12.19
CA LYS A 473 -7.79 25.24 13.16
C LYS A 473 -7.99 24.61 14.54
N GLU A 474 -9.23 24.56 15.04
CA GLU A 474 -9.55 23.97 16.34
C GLU A 474 -9.22 22.46 16.39
N VAL A 475 -9.59 21.72 15.34
CA VAL A 475 -9.29 20.28 15.25
C VAL A 475 -7.78 20.04 15.19
N LEU A 476 -7.02 20.82 14.41
CA LEU A 476 -5.57 20.73 14.38
C LEU A 476 -4.95 21.04 15.75
N HIS A 477 -5.41 22.10 16.41
CA HIS A 477 -4.95 22.49 17.74
C HIS A 477 -5.21 21.42 18.80
N LYS A 478 -6.33 20.68 18.73
CA LYS A 478 -6.60 19.53 19.62
C LYS A 478 -5.54 18.42 19.53
N PHE A 479 -4.84 18.32 18.40
CA PHE A 479 -3.71 17.41 18.22
C PHE A 479 -2.36 18.09 18.40
N ASN A 480 -2.31 19.34 18.86
CA ASN A 480 -1.15 20.25 18.86
C ASN A 480 -0.44 20.25 17.49
N LEU A 481 -1.22 20.35 16.42
CA LEU A 481 -0.75 20.49 15.06
C LEU A 481 -1.17 21.84 14.49
N SER A 482 -0.47 22.26 13.45
CA SER A 482 -0.74 23.40 12.58
C SER A 482 -0.68 22.95 11.12
N LEU A 483 -1.09 23.80 10.19
CA LEU A 483 -0.93 23.53 8.76
C LEU A 483 0.55 23.46 8.36
N ASP A 484 1.42 24.19 9.06
CA ASP A 484 2.87 24.18 8.80
C ASP A 484 3.52 22.84 9.13
N ASP A 485 2.96 22.04 10.04
CA ASP A 485 3.49 20.72 10.39
C ASP A 485 3.37 19.72 9.22
N PHE A 486 2.48 19.98 8.26
CA PHE A 486 2.36 19.19 7.05
C PHE A 486 3.42 19.56 6.00
N LYS A 487 4.16 20.66 6.16
CA LYS A 487 5.24 21.03 5.24
C LYS A 487 6.39 20.05 5.36
N SER A 488 6.60 19.28 4.30
CA SER A 488 7.63 18.26 4.29
C SER A 488 9.03 18.84 4.03
N GLU A 489 9.94 18.66 4.98
CA GLU A 489 11.36 19.00 4.80
C GLU A 489 12.00 18.18 3.66
N LYS A 490 12.52 18.86 2.63
CA LYS A 490 13.21 18.24 1.48
C LYS A 490 12.40 17.13 0.78
N GLY A 491 11.07 17.24 0.76
CA GLY A 491 10.21 16.24 0.11
C GLY A 491 10.28 14.85 0.76
N PHE A 492 10.54 14.80 2.06
CA PHE A 492 10.50 13.59 2.89
C PHE A 492 9.18 12.83 2.76
N PHE A 493 8.06 13.55 2.76
CA PHE A 493 6.73 13.05 2.47
C PHE A 493 5.98 14.05 1.60
N THR A 494 4.80 13.66 1.15
CA THR A 494 3.88 14.55 0.44
C THR A 494 2.57 14.58 1.20
N SER A 495 2.08 15.78 1.48
CA SER A 495 0.78 16.02 2.08
C SER A 495 0.22 17.31 1.50
N SER A 496 -0.03 17.30 0.20
CA SER A 496 -0.53 18.48 -0.52
C SER A 496 -1.86 19.02 0.00
N GLY A 497 -2.63 18.18 0.68
CA GLY A 497 -4.06 18.41 0.94
C GLY A 497 -4.90 17.75 -0.14
#